data_AF-A0A0B0EP89-F1
#
_entry.id   AF-A0A0B0EP89-F1
#
_cell.length_a   1.000
_cell.length_b   1.000
_cell.length_c   1.000
_cell.angle_alpha   90.00
_cell.angle_beta   90.00
_cell.angle_gamma   90.00
#
_symmetry.space_group_name_H-M   'P 1'
#
loop_
_entity.id
_entity.type
_entity.pdbx_description
1 polymer ?
#
loop_
_entity_poly.entity_id
_entity_poly.type
_entity_poly.pdbx_seq_one_letter_code
_entity_poly.pdbx_strand_id
1 'polypeptide(L)'
;MNLDDSRSTYRALGLTSGIGFIMAACLAGGYFGGRYLDSKFGTEPWLLIASLLLCLTAGIVEICNILKKAMKELERKDLED
;
A
#
# COMPACT_ATOMS: atom_id res chain seq x y z
N MET A 1 -16.67 -6.61 32.96
CA MET A 1 -16.22 -6.28 31.59
C MET A 1 -15.10 -5.26 31.74
N ASN A 2 -13.87 -5.63 31.40
CA ASN A 2 -12.66 -4.89 31.77
C ASN A 2 -12.52 -3.61 30.93
N LEU A 3 -12.44 -2.44 31.57
CA LEU A 3 -12.43 -1.12 30.92
C LEU A 3 -11.11 -0.84 30.16
N ASP A 4 -10.11 -1.69 30.32
CA ASP A 4 -8.82 -1.63 29.61
C ASP A 4 -8.94 -2.09 28.14
N ASP A 5 -9.82 -3.06 27.86
CA ASP A 5 -10.04 -3.59 26.51
C ASP A 5 -10.57 -2.51 25.57
N SER A 6 -11.57 -1.72 26.02
CA SER A 6 -12.18 -0.65 25.23
C SER A 6 -11.17 0.35 24.69
N ARG A 7 -10.18 0.81 25.48
CA ARG A 7 -9.17 1.75 24.97
C ARG A 7 -8.25 1.12 23.92
N SER A 8 -7.95 -0.18 24.05
CA SER A 8 -7.23 -0.94 23.03
C SER A 8 -8.08 -1.16 21.78
N THR A 9 -9.36 -1.53 21.92
CA THR A 9 -10.28 -1.72 20.79
C THR A 9 -10.52 -0.42 20.03
N TYR A 10 -10.73 0.72 20.71
CA TYR A 10 -10.91 2.02 20.04
C TYR A 10 -9.63 2.48 19.34
N ARG A 11 -8.45 2.18 19.91
CA ARG A 11 -7.15 2.50 19.29
C ARG A 11 -6.86 1.58 18.10
N ALA A 12 -7.19 0.30 18.20
CA ALA A 12 -7.10 -0.68 17.13
C ALA A 12 -8.08 -0.34 16.00
N LEU A 13 -9.33 0.02 16.31
CA LEU A 13 -10.32 0.48 15.34
C LEU A 13 -9.89 1.78 14.66
N GLY A 14 -9.32 2.74 15.40
CA GLY A 14 -8.77 3.97 14.82
C GLY A 14 -7.59 3.71 13.88
N LEU A 15 -6.70 2.79 14.25
CA LEU A 15 -5.58 2.36 13.40
C LEU A 15 -6.06 1.60 12.14
N THR A 16 -6.98 0.64 12.29
CA THR A 16 -7.53 -0.13 11.16
C THR A 16 -8.39 0.74 10.24
N SER A 17 -9.16 1.67 10.78
CA SER A 17 -9.92 2.64 10.00
C SER A 17 -8.99 3.55 9.19
N GLY A 18 -7.89 4.01 9.78
CA GLY A 18 -6.86 4.79 9.08
C GLY A 18 -6.24 4.04 7.90
N ILE A 19 -5.94 2.74 8.07
CA ILE A 19 -5.39 1.89 6.99
C ILE A 19 -6.40 1.73 5.85
N GLY A 20 -7.67 1.47 6.17
CA GLY A 20 -8.74 1.40 5.18
C GLY A 20 -8.93 2.72 4.41
N PHE A 21 -8.78 3.85 5.11
CA PHE A 21 -8.87 5.18 4.50
C PHE A 21 -7.68 5.46 3.58
N ILE A 22 -6.45 5.08 3.97
CA ILE A 22 -5.26 5.21 3.14
C ILE A 22 -5.38 4.33 1.89
N MET A 23 -5.87 3.10 2.03
CA MET A 23 -6.12 2.19 0.90
C MET A 23 -7.18 2.75 -0.05
N ALA A 24 -8.31 3.22 0.48
CA ALA A 24 -9.35 3.85 -0.33
C ALA A 24 -8.84 5.14 -1.01
N ALA A 25 -8.05 5.96 -0.32
CA ALA A 25 -7.45 7.17 -0.87
C ALA A 25 -6.39 6.87 -1.94
N CYS A 26 -5.62 5.79 -1.79
CA CYS A 26 -4.63 5.36 -2.78
C CYS A 26 -5.31 4.82 -4.05
N LEU A 27 -6.37 4.00 -3.88
CA LEU A 27 -7.18 3.50 -4.99
C LEU A 27 -7.94 4.62 -5.69
N ALA A 28 -8.59 5.50 -4.93
CA ALA A 28 -9.30 6.66 -5.47
C ALA A 28 -8.33 7.64 -6.12
N GLY A 29 -7.18 7.91 -5.52
CA GLY A 29 -6.12 8.75 -6.08
C GLY A 29 -5.54 8.17 -7.37
N GLY A 30 -5.29 6.86 -7.42
CA GLY A 30 -4.83 6.16 -8.62
C GLY A 30 -5.89 6.13 -9.73
N TYR A 31 -7.15 5.89 -9.38
CA TYR A 31 -8.27 5.87 -10.32
C TYR A 31 -8.58 7.27 -10.86
N PHE A 32 -8.62 8.30 -10.01
CA PHE A 32 -9.03 9.64 -10.38
C PHE A 32 -7.89 10.47 -10.96
N GLY A 33 -6.68 10.37 -10.38
CA GLY A 33 -5.47 10.94 -10.95
C GLY A 33 -5.12 10.27 -12.28
N GLY A 34 -5.41 8.97 -12.36
CA GLY A 34 -5.58 8.28 -13.61
C GLY A 34 -6.59 9.00 -14.51
N ARG A 35 -7.88 9.01 -14.21
CA ARG A 35 -8.91 9.51 -15.15
C ARG A 35 -8.64 10.94 -15.66
N TYR A 36 -8.03 11.79 -14.84
CA TYR A 36 -7.61 13.16 -15.18
C TYR A 36 -6.43 13.21 -16.16
N LEU A 37 -5.43 12.35 -15.96
CA LEU A 37 -4.58 11.74 -16.99
C LEU A 37 -5.10 11.67 -18.43
N ASP A 38 -6.13 10.84 -18.54
CA ASP A 38 -6.68 10.26 -19.77
C ASP A 38 -7.52 11.27 -20.52
N SER A 39 -8.27 12.09 -19.78
CA SER A 39 -9.03 13.22 -20.33
C SER A 39 -8.14 14.26 -21.01
N LYS A 40 -6.84 14.31 -20.68
CA LYS A 40 -5.87 15.21 -21.32
C LYS A 40 -5.22 14.60 -22.57
N PHE A 41 -5.27 13.28 -22.74
CA PHE A 41 -4.63 12.54 -23.84
C PHE A 41 -5.59 11.96 -24.88
N GLY A 42 -6.89 11.81 -24.58
CA GLY A 42 -7.91 11.48 -25.58
C GLY A 42 -7.90 10.03 -26.10
N THR A 43 -7.25 9.10 -25.39
CA THR A 43 -7.15 7.68 -25.76
C THR A 43 -7.79 6.77 -24.71
N GLU A 44 -9.11 6.60 -24.79
CA GLU A 44 -9.77 5.50 -24.07
C GLU A 44 -9.23 4.15 -24.61
N PRO A 45 -8.82 3.15 -23.77
CA PRO A 45 -8.82 3.06 -22.32
C PRO A 45 -7.41 2.77 -21.73
N TRP A 46 -6.41 3.61 -22.03
CA TRP A 46 -5.01 3.33 -21.66
C TRP A 46 -4.69 3.48 -20.18
N LEU A 47 -5.45 4.30 -19.50
CA LEU A 47 -5.09 4.71 -18.16
C LEU A 47 -5.67 3.83 -17.04
N LEU A 48 -6.75 3.10 -17.35
CA LEU A 48 -7.12 1.93 -16.57
C LEU A 48 -5.94 0.94 -16.54
N ILE A 49 -5.27 0.73 -17.68
CA ILE A 49 -4.09 -0.14 -17.78
C ILE A 49 -2.89 0.47 -17.03
N ALA A 50 -2.66 1.79 -17.14
CA ALA A 50 -1.56 2.45 -16.46
C ALA A 50 -1.70 2.40 -14.94
N SER A 51 -2.88 2.67 -14.38
CA SER A 51 -3.15 2.57 -12.94
C SER A 51 -3.09 1.13 -12.43
N LEU A 52 -3.57 0.16 -13.21
CA LEU A 52 -3.42 -1.27 -12.92
C LEU A 52 -1.94 -1.69 -12.91
N LEU A 53 -1.16 -1.25 -13.90
CA LEU A 53 0.27 -1.50 -14.00
C LEU A 53 1.04 -0.83 -12.87
N LEU A 54 0.70 0.41 -12.50
CA LEU A 54 1.33 1.12 -11.39
C LEU A 54 1.03 0.43 -10.07
N CYS A 55 -0.22 0.02 -9.83
CA CYS A 55 -0.60 -0.72 -8.63
C CYS A 55 0.13 -2.07 -8.55
N LEU A 56 0.21 -2.79 -9.67
CA LEU A 56 0.93 -4.06 -9.76
C LEU A 56 2.43 -3.87 -9.53
N THR A 57 3.04 -2.88 -10.19
CA THR A 57 4.48 -2.59 -10.08
C THR A 57 4.83 -2.13 -8.67
N ALA A 58 4.00 -1.27 -8.06
CA ALA A 58 4.18 -0.84 -6.68
C ALA A 58 4.12 -2.02 -5.70
N GLY A 59 3.16 -2.94 -5.87
CA GLY A 59 3.08 -4.15 -5.05
C GLY A 59 4.32 -5.04 -5.19
N ILE A 60 4.82 -5.24 -6.41
CA ILE A 60 6.01 -6.06 -6.67
C ILE A 60 7.27 -5.40 -6.07
N VAL A 61 7.44 -4.09 -6.25
CA VAL A 61 8.58 -3.34 -5.70
C VAL A 61 8.62 -3.41 -4.18
N GLU A 62 7.46 -3.26 -3.53
CA GLU A 62 7.36 -3.32 -2.07
C GLU A 62 7.79 -4.70 -1.54
N ILE A 63 7.32 -5.78 -2.15
CA ILE A 63 7.70 -7.16 -1.81
C ILE A 63 9.21 -7.36 -1.99
N CYS A 64 9.78 -6.95 -3.12
CA CYS A 64 11.22 -7.05 -3.36
C CYS A 64 12.05 -6.29 -2.32
N ASN A 65 11.57 -5.13 -1.87
CA ASN A 65 12.26 -4.30 -0.89
C ASN A 65 12.24 -4.95 0.51
N ILE A 66 11.10 -5.54 0.89
CA ILE A 66 10.96 -6.30 2.14
C ILE A 66 11.85 -7.54 2.12
N LEU A 67 11.84 -8.31 1.03
CA LEU A 67 12.67 -9.51 0.88
C LEU A 67 14.17 -9.19 0.93
N LYS A 68 14.61 -8.12 0.26
CA LYS A 68 16.01 -7.65 0.36
C LYS A 68 16.40 -7.28 1.78
N LYS A 69 15.53 -6.58 2.51
CA LYS A 69 15.77 -6.25 3.92
C LYS A 69 15.87 -7.51 4.77
N ALA A 70 14.95 -8.46 4.58
CA ALA A 70 14.93 -9.71 5.33
C ALA A 70 16.19 -10.55 5.07
N MET A 71 16.60 -10.71 3.80
CA MET A 71 17.84 -11.43 3.46
C MET A 71 19.07 -10.76 4.05
N LYS A 72 19.17 -9.43 3.95
CA LYS A 72 20.31 -8.68 4.49
C LYS A 72 20.44 -8.81 6.01
N GLU A 73 19.32 -8.90 6.71
CA GLU A 73 19.30 -9.09 8.17
C GLU A 73 19.71 -10.52 8.55
N LEU A 74 19.33 -11.52 7.76
CA LEU A 74 19.77 -12.91 7.93
C LEU A 74 21.27 -13.05 7.67
N GLU A 75 21.77 -12.47 6.58
CA GLU A 75 23.19 -12.50 6.19
C GLU A 75 24.08 -11.77 7.21
N ARG A 76 23.55 -10.72 7.88
CA ARG A 76 24.26 -10.05 8.98
C ARG A 76 24.37 -10.95 10.21
N LYS A 77 23.34 -11.75 10.51
CA LYS A 77 23.36 -12.67 11.65
C LYS A 77 24.34 -13.83 11.46
N ASP A 78 24.38 -14.44 10.27
CA ASP A 78 25.34 -15.51 9.93
C ASP A 78 26.82 -15.05 9.91
N LEU A 79 27.10 -13.73 9.86
CA LEU A 79 28.45 -13.18 9.93
C LEU A 79 28.88 -12.75 11.35
N GLU A 80 27.94 -12.69 12.30
CA GLU A 80 28.21 -12.35 13.71
C GLU A 80 28.26 -13.60 14.64
N ASP A 81 27.87 -14.79 14.14
CA ASP A 81 28.01 -16.11 14.80
C ASP A 81 29.30 -16.84 14.36
#